data_AF-A0A068TFZ8-F1
#
_entry.id   AF-A0A068TFZ8-F1
#
_cell.length_a   1.000
_cell.length_b   1.000
_cell.length_c   1.000
_cell.angle_alpha   90.00
_cell.angle_beta   90.00
_cell.angle_gamma   90.00
#
_symmetry.space_group_name_H-M   'P 1'
#
loop_
_entity.id
_entity.type
_entity.pdbx_description
1 polymer ?
#
loop_
_entity_poly.entity_id
_entity_poly.type
_entity_poly.pdbx_seq_one_letter_code
_entity_poly.pdbx_strand_id
1 'polypeptide(L)'
;MLEPERERRRKAALSRPLDRTGDALPRCCVLECRRLPSIRSGNGISQLYCRYHTQHKARHGSHWHGTYRAAEIAPYVKAASQWLRENRTMVAVGAVRWDIEHQLNRISRVAPAMNLRGLSAERRASIAFARLRAADVAPERILAIFLGVSALIEDDWKSHNVREFRIVQAAKAMHRLASGTHRHWDVWNPRTGGTLPYDMHAYPRSSGIVLRKMGEIVEKACGNLSKTAVPEIIALKTQRFGLHPSHPPPSPQETRP
;
A
#
# COMPACT_ATOMS: atom_id res chain seq x y z
N MET A 1 17.32 -10.13 -28.89
CA MET A 1 17.76 -8.76 -29.25
C MET A 1 16.59 -7.75 -29.46
N LEU A 2 15.38 -7.97 -28.91
CA LEU A 2 14.17 -7.16 -29.21
C LEU A 2 13.85 -6.01 -28.20
N GLU A 3 14.51 -5.99 -27.04
CA GLU A 3 14.25 -4.98 -26.00
C GLU A 3 14.71 -3.54 -26.33
N PRO A 4 15.87 -3.28 -26.96
CA PRO A 4 16.31 -1.90 -27.20
C PRO A 4 15.41 -1.14 -28.20
N GLU A 5 14.78 -1.87 -29.13
CA GLU A 5 13.89 -1.26 -30.13
C GLU A 5 12.50 -0.94 -29.57
N ARG A 6 11.97 -1.79 -28.67
CA ARG A 6 10.77 -1.47 -27.87
C ARG A 6 11.00 -0.26 -26.98
N GLU A 7 12.16 -0.16 -26.35
CA GLU A 7 12.49 0.99 -25.50
C GLU A 7 12.62 2.29 -26.30
N ARG A 8 13.25 2.24 -27.48
CA ARG A 8 13.30 3.38 -28.42
C ARG A 8 11.92 3.80 -28.90
N ARG A 9 11.06 2.86 -29.32
CA ARG A 9 9.67 3.16 -29.73
C ARG A 9 8.85 3.75 -28.60
N ARG A 10 9.04 3.26 -27.36
CA ARG A 10 8.38 3.78 -26.16
C ARG A 10 8.85 5.20 -25.81
N LYS A 11 10.15 5.47 -25.90
CA LYS A 11 10.72 6.82 -25.72
C LYS A 11 10.21 7.78 -26.80
N ALA A 12 10.16 7.35 -28.06
CA ALA A 12 9.63 8.13 -29.18
C ALA A 12 8.12 8.43 -29.04
N ALA A 13 7.33 7.46 -28.55
CA ALA A 13 5.91 7.65 -28.27
C ALA A 13 5.67 8.64 -27.11
N LEU A 14 6.54 8.63 -26.08
CA LEU A 14 6.47 9.58 -24.97
C LEU A 14 6.95 10.98 -25.35
N SER A 15 7.85 11.11 -26.33
CA SER A 15 8.37 12.39 -26.83
C SER A 15 7.47 13.03 -27.89
N ARG A 16 6.47 12.31 -28.42
CA ARG A 16 5.53 12.86 -29.38
C ARG A 16 4.75 14.01 -28.72
N PRO A 17 4.69 15.20 -29.35
CA PRO A 17 3.81 16.27 -28.89
C PRO A 17 2.37 15.77 -29.01
N LEU A 18 1.76 15.39 -27.89
CA LEU A 18 0.31 15.28 -27.81
C LEU A 18 -0.23 16.68 -28.09
N ASP A 19 -1.28 16.80 -28.89
CA ASP A 19 -1.97 18.07 -29.12
C ASP A 19 -2.57 18.53 -27.77
N ARG A 20 -1.96 19.54 -27.13
CA ARG A 20 -1.74 19.49 -25.66
C ARG A 20 -2.68 20.31 -24.79
N THR A 21 -3.74 20.93 -25.33
CA THR A 21 -4.58 21.85 -24.53
C THR A 21 -6.09 21.79 -24.77
N GLY A 22 -6.57 21.32 -25.94
CA GLY A 22 -7.99 21.36 -26.30
C GLY A 22 -8.90 20.67 -25.28
N ASP A 23 -8.56 19.43 -24.90
CA ASP A 23 -9.38 18.60 -24.01
C ASP A 23 -8.97 18.69 -22.52
N ALA A 24 -7.89 19.39 -22.20
CA ALA A 24 -7.41 19.47 -20.84
C ALA A 24 -8.29 20.41 -20.01
N LEU A 25 -8.60 20.05 -18.76
CA LEU A 25 -9.39 20.91 -17.89
C LEU A 25 -8.66 22.24 -17.58
N PRO A 26 -9.41 23.32 -17.31
CA PRO A 26 -8.81 24.60 -16.94
C PRO A 26 -8.08 24.55 -15.59
N ARG A 27 -8.50 23.65 -14.70
CA ARG A 27 -7.91 23.44 -13.36
C ARG A 27 -7.86 21.96 -13.03
N CYS A 28 -7.05 21.62 -12.04
CA CYS A 28 -6.99 20.28 -11.47
C CYS A 28 -8.37 19.87 -10.93
N CYS A 29 -8.78 18.63 -11.23
CA CYS A 29 -10.08 18.05 -10.85
C CYS A 29 -10.21 17.72 -9.34
N VAL A 30 -9.16 17.94 -8.53
CA VAL A 30 -9.26 17.73 -7.08
C VAL A 30 -9.93 18.96 -6.47
N LEU A 31 -10.93 18.73 -5.63
CA LEU A 31 -11.66 19.79 -4.93
C LEU A 31 -10.69 20.76 -4.25
N GLU A 32 -11.00 22.06 -4.34
CA GLU A 32 -10.20 23.17 -3.79
C GLU A 32 -8.82 23.36 -4.42
N CYS A 33 -8.40 22.53 -5.38
CA CYS A 33 -7.12 22.68 -6.05
C CYS A 33 -7.17 23.72 -7.18
N ARG A 34 -6.43 24.81 -7.03
CA ARG A 34 -6.37 25.88 -8.05
C ARG A 34 -5.29 25.69 -9.11
N ARG A 35 -4.46 24.65 -9.02
CA ARG A 35 -3.32 24.39 -9.93
C ARG A 35 -3.80 23.92 -11.30
N LEU A 36 -3.04 24.22 -12.34
CA LEU A 36 -3.28 23.73 -13.70
C LEU A 36 -2.99 22.23 -13.82
N PRO A 37 -3.70 21.48 -14.70
CA PRO A 37 -3.32 20.12 -15.03
C PRO A 37 -1.92 20.02 -15.63
N SER A 38 -1.26 18.89 -15.40
CA SER A 38 0.17 18.73 -15.76
C SER A 38 0.46 18.92 -17.24
N ILE A 39 -0.49 18.60 -18.11
CA ILE A 39 -0.38 18.78 -19.56
C ILE A 39 -0.36 20.28 -19.93
N ARG A 40 -1.26 21.10 -19.34
CA ARG A 40 -1.29 22.56 -19.52
C ARG A 40 -0.09 23.25 -18.87
N SER A 41 0.44 22.70 -17.78
CA SER A 41 1.67 23.21 -17.14
C SER A 41 2.97 22.76 -17.81
N GLY A 42 2.94 21.97 -18.89
CA GLY A 42 4.13 21.43 -19.54
C GLY A 42 4.96 20.44 -18.70
N ASN A 43 4.41 19.97 -17.57
CA ASN A 43 5.12 19.22 -16.53
C ASN A 43 4.64 17.75 -16.41
N GLY A 44 3.87 17.27 -17.38
CA GLY A 44 3.34 15.91 -17.43
C GLY A 44 2.33 15.72 -18.56
N ILE A 45 1.62 14.59 -18.52
CA ILE A 45 0.66 14.17 -19.56
C ILE A 45 -0.80 14.13 -19.06
N SER A 46 -1.04 14.36 -17.78
CA SER A 46 -2.41 14.32 -17.23
C SER A 46 -3.19 15.56 -17.64
N GLN A 47 -4.34 15.32 -18.27
CA GLN A 47 -5.35 16.31 -18.67
C GLN A 47 -6.23 16.77 -17.49
N LEU A 48 -6.37 15.94 -16.46
CA LEU A 48 -7.30 16.18 -15.34
C LEU A 48 -6.62 16.64 -14.05
N TYR A 49 -5.36 16.23 -13.83
CA TYR A 49 -4.68 16.43 -12.55
C TYR A 49 -3.38 17.20 -12.70
N CYS A 50 -3.07 18.03 -11.70
CA CYS A 50 -1.77 18.68 -11.61
C CYS A 50 -0.66 17.65 -11.29
N ARG A 51 0.60 18.05 -11.49
CA ARG A 51 1.78 17.20 -11.19
C ARG A 51 1.77 16.73 -9.73
N TYR A 52 1.39 17.60 -8.81
CA TYR A 52 1.32 17.29 -7.38
C TYR A 52 0.32 16.16 -7.09
N HIS A 53 -0.92 16.25 -7.55
CA HIS A 53 -1.92 15.21 -7.29
C HIS A 53 -1.63 13.90 -8.03
N THR A 54 -0.97 13.98 -9.19
CA THR A 54 -0.43 12.78 -9.87
C THR A 54 0.62 12.08 -9.00
N GLN A 55 1.57 12.83 -8.44
CA GLN A 55 2.58 12.30 -7.52
C GLN A 55 1.97 11.84 -6.19
N HIS A 56 0.95 12.54 -5.70
CA HIS A 56 0.20 12.17 -4.51
C HIS A 56 -0.45 10.80 -4.70
N LYS A 57 -1.17 10.58 -5.82
CA LYS A 57 -1.70 9.26 -6.18
C LYS A 57 -0.60 8.21 -6.32
N ALA A 58 0.53 8.54 -6.92
CA ALA A 58 1.65 7.60 -7.02
C ALA A 58 2.16 7.13 -5.64
N ARG A 59 2.14 8.03 -4.64
CA ARG A 59 2.61 7.79 -3.27
C ARG A 59 1.53 7.18 -2.37
N HIS A 60 0.26 7.58 -2.48
CA HIS A 60 -0.80 7.26 -1.53
C HIS A 60 -1.92 6.39 -2.11
N GLY A 61 -2.01 6.22 -3.43
CA GLY A 61 -3.11 5.50 -4.09
C GLY A 61 -4.38 6.34 -4.30
N SER A 62 -4.42 7.56 -3.74
CA SER A 62 -5.50 8.54 -3.92
C SER A 62 -4.92 9.88 -4.38
N HIS A 63 -5.67 10.63 -5.20
CA HIS A 63 -5.26 11.97 -5.61
C HIS A 63 -5.26 12.99 -4.47
N TRP A 64 -6.00 12.73 -3.38
CA TRP A 64 -6.22 13.70 -2.30
C TRP A 64 -6.11 13.07 -0.90
N HIS A 65 -6.54 11.82 -0.74
CA HIS A 65 -6.51 11.16 0.58
C HIS A 65 -5.11 10.66 0.93
N GLY A 66 -4.64 11.03 2.12
CA GLY A 66 -3.34 10.64 2.67
C GLY A 66 -3.25 9.15 3.02
N THR A 67 -2.08 8.72 3.49
CA THR A 67 -1.89 7.37 4.00
C THR A 67 -2.35 7.28 5.45
N TYR A 68 -3.11 6.24 5.78
CA TYR A 68 -3.51 5.99 7.16
C TYR A 68 -2.32 5.72 8.07
N ARG A 69 -2.39 6.29 9.27
CA ARG A 69 -1.47 6.10 10.38
C ARG A 69 -1.69 4.71 10.99
N ALA A 70 -0.66 4.21 11.67
CA ALA A 70 -0.77 2.92 12.36
C ALA A 70 -1.88 2.92 13.42
N ALA A 71 -2.07 4.04 14.12
CA ALA A 71 -3.10 4.21 15.14
C ALA A 71 -4.53 4.11 14.57
N GLU A 72 -4.76 4.58 13.34
CA GLU A 72 -6.07 4.51 12.67
C GLU A 72 -6.38 3.09 12.21
N ILE A 73 -5.35 2.37 11.73
CA ILE A 73 -5.49 0.99 11.21
C ILE A 73 -5.61 -0.04 12.35
N ALA A 74 -4.93 0.19 13.49
CA ALA A 74 -4.77 -0.81 14.54
C ALA A 74 -6.10 -1.37 15.12
N PRO A 75 -7.14 -0.57 15.41
CA PRO A 75 -8.43 -1.08 15.88
C PRO A 75 -9.07 -2.07 14.91
N TYR A 76 -9.10 -1.73 13.63
CA TYR A 76 -9.68 -2.58 12.58
C TYR A 76 -8.89 -3.85 12.36
N VAL A 77 -7.55 -3.79 12.43
CA VAL A 77 -6.72 -5.00 12.31
C VAL A 77 -6.89 -5.91 13.52
N LYS A 78 -7.08 -5.37 14.73
CA LYS A 78 -7.40 -6.17 15.92
C LYS A 78 -8.76 -6.86 15.77
N ALA A 79 -9.78 -6.15 15.30
CA ALA A 79 -11.10 -6.71 15.01
C ALA A 79 -11.04 -7.78 13.91
N ALA A 80 -10.33 -7.52 12.80
CA ALA A 80 -10.12 -8.48 11.73
C ALA A 80 -9.38 -9.74 12.20
N SER A 81 -8.39 -9.58 13.08
CA SER A 81 -7.69 -10.73 13.67
C SER A 81 -8.60 -11.57 14.55
N GLN A 82 -9.53 -10.94 15.28
CA GLN A 82 -10.54 -11.64 16.06
C GLN A 82 -11.51 -12.40 15.15
N TRP A 83 -12.06 -11.71 14.15
CA TRP A 83 -12.96 -12.30 13.17
C TRP A 83 -12.37 -13.52 12.47
N LEU A 84 -11.09 -13.45 12.07
CA LEU A 84 -10.38 -14.58 11.44
C LEU A 84 -10.24 -15.80 12.38
N ARG A 85 -10.08 -15.58 13.70
CA ARG A 85 -10.00 -16.67 14.68
C ARG A 85 -11.35 -17.34 14.88
N GLU A 86 -12.41 -16.55 14.97
CA GLU A 86 -13.79 -17.04 15.11
C GLU A 86 -14.24 -17.82 13.86
N ASN A 87 -13.80 -17.38 12.68
CA ASN A 87 -14.14 -17.97 11.38
C ASN A 87 -13.08 -18.93 10.83
N ARG A 88 -12.18 -19.46 11.68
CA ARG A 88 -11.06 -20.32 11.24
C ARG A 88 -11.49 -21.59 10.50
N THR A 89 -12.70 -22.09 10.77
CA THR A 89 -13.26 -23.31 10.17
C THR A 89 -13.95 -23.04 8.83
N MET A 90 -14.12 -21.77 8.46
CA MET A 90 -14.73 -21.40 7.19
C MET A 90 -13.80 -21.77 6.03
N VAL A 91 -14.31 -22.55 5.07
CA VAL A 91 -13.56 -22.99 3.89
C VAL A 91 -12.94 -21.80 3.13
N ALA A 92 -13.68 -20.69 3.02
CA ALA A 92 -13.20 -19.47 2.39
C ALA A 92 -11.94 -18.92 3.09
N VAL A 93 -11.93 -18.85 4.43
CA VAL A 93 -10.77 -18.38 5.20
C VAL A 93 -9.56 -19.32 4.99
N GLY A 94 -9.79 -20.63 5.00
CA GLY A 94 -8.76 -21.63 4.74
C GLY A 94 -8.14 -21.49 3.34
N ALA A 95 -8.96 -21.29 2.31
CA ALA A 95 -8.49 -21.10 0.93
C ALA A 95 -7.67 -19.82 0.76
N VAL A 96 -8.15 -18.69 1.31
CA VAL A 96 -7.39 -17.43 1.22
C VAL A 96 -6.08 -17.52 2.02
N ARG A 97 -6.08 -18.17 3.19
CA ARG A 97 -4.85 -18.41 3.95
C ARG A 97 -3.83 -19.20 3.13
N TRP A 98 -4.25 -20.29 2.51
CA TRP A 98 -3.40 -21.12 1.66
C TRP A 98 -2.81 -20.33 0.49
N ASP A 99 -3.61 -19.48 -0.16
CA ASP A 99 -3.13 -18.61 -1.24
C ASP A 99 -2.04 -17.65 -0.75
N ILE A 100 -2.22 -17.02 0.42
CA ILE A 100 -1.22 -16.12 1.00
C ILE A 100 0.04 -16.87 1.41
N GLU A 101 -0.10 -18.05 2.02
CA GLU A 101 1.03 -18.94 2.34
C GLU A 101 1.82 -19.29 1.09
N HIS A 102 1.14 -19.64 0.00
CA HIS A 102 1.78 -19.92 -1.27
C HIS A 102 2.54 -18.69 -1.81
N GLN A 103 1.98 -17.48 -1.69
CA GLN A 103 2.69 -16.25 -2.10
C GLN A 103 3.91 -15.94 -1.23
N LEU A 104 3.83 -16.20 0.08
CA LEU A 104 4.96 -16.05 1.00
C LEU A 104 6.08 -17.06 0.69
N ASN A 105 5.72 -18.29 0.35
CA ASN A 105 6.65 -19.38 0.05
C ASN A 105 7.14 -19.42 -1.39
N ARG A 106 6.61 -18.55 -2.26
CA ARG A 106 7.03 -18.44 -3.65
C ARG A 106 8.55 -18.20 -3.75
N ILE A 107 9.20 -18.85 -4.72
CA ILE A 107 10.66 -18.88 -4.85
C ILE A 107 11.22 -17.48 -5.09
N SER A 108 11.65 -16.84 -4.01
CA SER A 108 12.39 -15.58 -4.00
C SER A 108 13.37 -15.63 -2.85
N ARG A 109 14.66 -15.47 -3.19
CA ARG A 109 15.72 -15.26 -2.20
C ARG A 109 15.46 -13.91 -1.53
N VAL A 110 15.64 -13.88 -0.22
CA VAL A 110 15.59 -12.63 0.54
C VAL A 110 16.75 -11.76 0.08
N ALA A 111 16.46 -10.54 -0.37
CA ALA A 111 17.48 -9.58 -0.76
C ALA A 111 17.37 -8.31 0.10
N PRO A 112 18.50 -7.73 0.52
CA PRO A 112 18.51 -6.48 1.30
C PRO A 112 17.99 -5.32 0.45
N ALA A 113 17.50 -4.27 1.12
CA ALA A 113 16.89 -3.10 0.45
C ALA A 113 17.80 -2.43 -0.59
N MET A 114 19.12 -2.50 -0.39
CA MET A 114 20.15 -1.94 -1.28
C MET A 114 20.19 -2.62 -2.66
N ASN A 115 19.89 -3.92 -2.70
CA ASN A 115 20.01 -4.75 -3.92
C ASN A 115 18.74 -4.69 -4.78
N LEU A 116 17.78 -3.81 -4.43
CA LEU A 116 16.51 -3.69 -5.14
C LEU A 116 16.58 -2.74 -6.35
N ARG A 117 17.62 -1.93 -6.46
CA ARG A 117 17.79 -0.98 -7.57
C ARG A 117 17.96 -1.75 -8.89
N GLY A 118 17.30 -1.30 -9.96
CA GLY A 118 17.36 -1.94 -11.28
C GLY A 118 16.40 -3.12 -11.47
N LEU A 119 15.82 -3.68 -10.40
CA LEU A 119 14.86 -4.78 -10.52
C LEU A 119 13.47 -4.31 -10.97
N SER A 120 12.76 -5.19 -11.69
CA SER A 120 11.37 -4.97 -12.08
C SER A 120 10.46 -4.79 -10.86
N ALA A 121 9.31 -4.14 -11.06
CA ALA A 121 8.33 -3.94 -10.00
C ALA A 121 7.84 -5.25 -9.38
N GLU A 122 7.61 -6.25 -10.24
CA GLU A 122 7.14 -7.57 -9.87
C GLU A 122 8.18 -8.35 -9.07
N ARG A 123 9.46 -8.27 -9.47
CA ARG A 123 10.54 -8.91 -8.72
C ARG A 123 10.72 -8.27 -7.35
N ARG A 124 10.63 -6.94 -7.25
CA ARG A 124 10.66 -6.23 -5.97
C ARG A 124 9.48 -6.58 -5.06
N ALA A 125 8.28 -6.75 -5.62
CA ALA A 125 7.12 -7.20 -4.86
C ALA A 125 7.32 -8.64 -4.32
N SER A 126 7.87 -9.54 -5.15
CA SER A 126 8.18 -10.92 -4.72
C SER A 126 9.25 -10.94 -3.61
N ILE A 127 10.28 -10.10 -3.72
CA ILE A 127 11.28 -9.95 -2.64
C ILE A 127 10.64 -9.37 -1.37
N ALA A 128 9.69 -8.45 -1.48
CA ALA A 128 8.98 -7.92 -0.31
C ALA A 128 8.22 -9.03 0.44
N PHE A 129 7.56 -9.95 -0.26
CA PHE A 129 6.97 -11.14 0.37
C PHE A 129 8.03 -12.06 0.99
N ALA A 130 9.16 -12.29 0.32
CA ALA A 130 10.26 -13.06 0.90
C ALA A 130 10.80 -12.41 2.19
N ARG A 131 10.81 -11.08 2.28
CA ARG A 131 11.19 -10.34 3.49
C ARG A 131 10.15 -10.46 4.60
N LEU A 132 8.85 -10.47 4.27
CA LEU A 132 7.79 -10.76 5.24
C LEU A 132 7.95 -12.17 5.82
N ARG A 133 8.23 -13.17 4.97
CA ARG A 133 8.54 -14.54 5.40
C ARG A 133 9.78 -14.60 6.28
N ALA A 134 10.85 -13.90 5.91
CA ALA A 134 12.09 -13.85 6.71
C ALA A 134 11.92 -13.15 8.06
N ALA A 135 10.92 -12.27 8.18
CA ALA A 135 10.54 -11.62 9.42
C ALA A 135 9.46 -12.40 10.20
N ASP A 136 9.22 -13.66 9.83
CA ASP A 136 8.25 -14.57 10.45
C ASP A 136 6.83 -13.99 10.56
N VAL A 137 6.42 -13.22 9.53
CA VAL A 137 5.08 -12.64 9.48
C VAL A 137 4.09 -13.73 9.09
N ALA A 138 3.23 -14.11 10.05
CA ALA A 138 2.16 -15.08 9.82
C ALA A 138 1.21 -14.66 8.68
N PRO A 139 0.71 -15.61 7.85
CA PRO A 139 -0.28 -15.35 6.80
C PRO A 139 -1.54 -14.65 7.34
N GLU A 140 -2.02 -15.05 8.51
CA GLU A 140 -3.18 -14.46 9.19
C GLU A 140 -2.97 -12.97 9.48
N ARG A 141 -1.73 -12.55 9.74
CA ARG A 141 -1.40 -11.15 9.96
C ARG A 141 -1.56 -10.32 8.69
N ILE A 142 -1.19 -10.88 7.54
CA ILE A 142 -1.37 -10.27 6.23
C ILE A 142 -2.86 -10.14 5.89
N LEU A 143 -3.62 -11.22 6.12
CA LEU A 143 -5.07 -11.24 5.95
C LEU A 143 -5.76 -10.19 6.81
N ALA A 144 -5.44 -10.16 8.11
CA ALA A 144 -6.01 -9.20 9.07
C ALA A 144 -5.71 -7.75 8.67
N ILE A 145 -4.52 -7.48 8.11
CA ILE A 145 -4.17 -6.15 7.61
C ILE A 145 -5.04 -5.76 6.42
N PHE A 146 -5.18 -6.66 5.43
CA PHE A 146 -5.98 -6.36 4.25
C PHE A 146 -7.46 -6.14 4.59
N LEU A 147 -8.04 -7.04 5.39
CA LEU A 147 -9.43 -6.93 5.85
C LEU A 147 -9.64 -5.70 6.72
N GLY A 148 -8.73 -5.43 7.67
CA GLY A 148 -8.81 -4.26 8.54
C GLY A 148 -8.69 -2.94 7.78
N VAL A 149 -7.82 -2.84 6.77
CA VAL A 149 -7.75 -1.66 5.89
C VAL A 149 -9.01 -1.51 5.04
N SER A 150 -9.57 -2.62 4.55
CA SER A 150 -10.81 -2.60 3.78
C SER A 150 -11.98 -2.11 4.65
N ALA A 151 -12.08 -2.59 5.88
CA ALA A 151 -13.06 -2.15 6.86
C ALA A 151 -12.89 -0.69 7.25
N LEU A 152 -11.66 -0.22 7.48
CA LEU A 152 -11.40 1.19 7.76
C LEU A 152 -11.85 2.10 6.61
N ILE A 153 -11.55 1.74 5.36
CA ILE A 153 -11.94 2.54 4.19
C ILE A 153 -13.47 2.61 4.02
N GLU A 154 -14.16 1.52 4.34
CA GLU A 154 -15.62 1.46 4.28
C GLU A 154 -16.27 2.26 5.43
N ASP A 155 -15.69 2.22 6.62
CA ASP A 155 -16.21 2.89 7.81
C ASP A 155 -15.89 4.40 7.86
N ASP A 156 -14.80 4.82 7.23
CA ASP A 156 -14.36 6.22 7.19
C ASP A 156 -15.07 7.02 6.08
N TRP A 157 -16.02 7.86 6.48
CA TRP A 157 -16.79 8.74 5.57
C TRP A 157 -15.94 9.78 4.85
N LYS A 158 -14.71 10.04 5.31
CA LYS A 158 -13.77 10.94 4.65
C LYS A 158 -12.82 10.19 3.73
N SER A 159 -12.92 8.86 3.65
CA SER A 159 -12.01 8.04 2.85
C SER A 159 -12.27 8.12 1.35
N HIS A 160 -11.23 7.83 0.58
CA HIS A 160 -11.40 7.56 -0.84
C HIS A 160 -11.68 6.06 -1.05
N ASN A 161 -12.95 5.68 -1.15
CA ASN A 161 -13.35 4.29 -1.37
C ASN A 161 -13.14 3.84 -2.84
N VAL A 162 -11.88 3.70 -3.22
CA VAL A 162 -11.48 3.14 -4.52
C VAL A 162 -10.48 2.02 -4.34
N ARG A 163 -10.57 1.04 -5.25
CA ARG A 163 -9.69 -0.13 -5.31
C ARG A 163 -8.21 0.23 -5.16
N GLU A 164 -7.74 1.21 -5.93
CA GLU A 164 -6.31 1.59 -5.94
C GLU A 164 -5.84 2.13 -4.58
N PHE A 165 -6.68 2.89 -3.87
CA PHE A 165 -6.35 3.38 -2.55
C PHE A 165 -6.23 2.22 -1.56
N ARG A 166 -7.21 1.32 -1.55
CA ARG A 166 -7.24 0.11 -0.71
C ARG A 166 -6.00 -0.76 -0.85
N ILE A 167 -5.66 -1.17 -2.08
CA ILE A 167 -4.50 -2.03 -2.31
C ILE A 167 -3.18 -1.35 -1.90
N VAL A 168 -3.05 -0.02 -2.09
CA VAL A 168 -1.86 0.73 -1.69
C VAL A 168 -1.79 0.85 -0.18
N GLN A 169 -2.89 1.15 0.52
CA GLN A 169 -2.90 1.24 1.98
C GLN A 169 -2.57 -0.11 2.64
N ALA A 170 -3.17 -1.20 2.16
CA ALA A 170 -2.87 -2.55 2.62
C ALA A 170 -1.39 -2.89 2.39
N ALA A 171 -0.88 -2.65 1.18
CA ALA A 171 0.52 -2.89 0.85
C ALA A 171 1.48 -2.06 1.72
N LYS A 172 1.16 -0.81 2.03
CA LYS A 172 1.97 0.01 2.95
C LYS A 172 1.97 -0.54 4.36
N ALA A 173 0.81 -0.95 4.87
CA ALA A 173 0.70 -1.54 6.19
C ALA A 173 1.51 -2.83 6.31
N MET A 174 1.44 -3.72 5.32
CA MET A 174 2.28 -4.92 5.25
C MET A 174 3.76 -4.58 5.12
N HIS A 175 4.12 -3.69 4.19
CA HIS A 175 5.52 -3.33 3.94
C HIS A 175 6.19 -2.79 5.21
N ARG A 176 5.46 -2.06 6.07
CA ARG A 176 5.99 -1.57 7.36
C ARG A 176 6.49 -2.68 8.28
N LEU A 177 5.95 -3.91 8.19
CA LEU A 177 6.36 -5.05 9.02
C LEU A 177 7.79 -5.53 8.74
N ALA A 178 8.28 -5.38 7.50
CA ALA A 178 9.57 -5.91 7.08
C ALA A 178 10.36 -4.95 6.18
N SER A 179 10.16 -3.63 6.32
CA SER A 179 10.77 -2.63 5.43
C SER A 179 12.24 -2.36 5.72
N GLY A 180 12.72 -2.52 6.95
CA GLY A 180 14.08 -2.17 7.36
C GLY A 180 15.17 -3.16 6.93
N THR A 181 16.35 -2.65 6.59
CA THR A 181 17.60 -3.41 6.56
C THR A 181 18.58 -2.67 7.46
N HIS A 182 19.08 -3.36 8.48
CA HIS A 182 20.12 -2.90 9.38
C HIS A 182 21.33 -3.78 9.15
N ARG A 183 22.49 -3.20 8.84
CA ARG A 183 23.76 -3.93 8.75
C ARG A 183 24.81 -3.18 9.54
N HIS A 184 25.57 -3.94 10.30
CA HIS A 184 26.69 -3.49 11.11
C HIS A 184 27.94 -4.21 10.61
N TRP A 185 29.04 -3.47 10.42
CA TRP A 185 30.35 -4.06 10.17
C TRP A 185 31.45 -3.19 10.74
N ASP A 186 32.53 -3.83 11.15
CA ASP A 186 33.74 -3.16 11.59
C ASP A 186 34.57 -2.76 10.37
N VAL A 187 34.82 -1.46 10.21
CA VAL A 187 35.67 -0.91 9.15
C VAL A 187 37.03 -0.60 9.74
N TRP A 188 38.10 -1.01 9.06
CA TRP A 188 39.45 -0.64 9.47
C TRP A 188 39.66 0.87 9.41
N ASN A 189 40.21 1.44 10.49
CA ASN A 189 40.47 2.86 10.63
C ASN A 189 41.96 3.16 10.39
N PRO A 190 42.31 3.77 9.24
CA PRO A 190 43.70 4.09 8.90
C PRO A 190 44.39 5.06 9.87
N ARG A 191 43.63 5.85 10.65
CA ARG A 191 44.20 6.84 11.58
C ARG A 191 44.55 6.27 12.95
N THR A 192 43.85 5.23 13.38
CA THR A 192 44.03 4.65 14.73
C THR A 192 44.60 3.24 14.69
N GLY A 193 44.72 2.62 13.52
CA GLY A 193 45.17 1.23 13.36
C GLY A 193 44.18 0.17 13.86
N GLY A 194 43.04 0.59 14.44
CA GLY A 194 41.98 -0.28 14.95
C GLY A 194 40.78 -0.38 14.00
N THR A 195 39.67 -0.93 14.50
CA THR A 195 38.38 -0.99 13.79
C THR A 195 37.42 0.10 14.31
N LEU A 196 36.58 0.62 13.43
CA LEU A 196 35.48 1.53 13.72
C LEU A 196 34.15 0.85 13.32
N PRO A 197 33.16 0.79 14.22
CA PRO A 197 31.84 0.28 13.86
C PRO A 197 31.19 1.19 12.81
N TYR A 198 30.64 0.58 11.75
CA TYR A 198 29.89 1.27 10.72
C TYR A 198 28.49 0.66 10.59
N ASP A 199 27.49 1.52 10.76
CA ASP A 199 26.08 1.17 10.65
C ASP A 199 25.48 1.67 9.34
N MET A 200 24.75 0.79 8.65
CA MET A 200 23.98 1.14 7.48
C MET A 200 22.50 0.80 7.66
N HIS A 201 21.66 1.84 7.54
CA HIS A 201 20.21 1.73 7.53
C HIS A 201 19.67 1.97 6.12
N ALA A 202 19.02 0.96 5.54
CA ALA A 202 18.40 1.06 4.23
C ALA A 202 16.92 0.67 4.28
N TYR A 203 16.06 1.59 3.85
CA TYR A 203 14.61 1.38 3.73
C TYR A 203 14.18 1.54 2.27
N PRO A 204 13.54 0.54 1.64
CA PRO A 204 12.96 0.71 0.33
C PRO A 204 11.88 1.78 0.39
N ARG A 205 11.81 2.60 -0.66
CA ARG A 205 10.76 3.62 -0.77
C ARG A 205 9.39 2.94 -0.83
N SER A 206 8.55 3.21 0.17
CA SER A 206 7.16 2.75 0.23
C SER A 206 6.26 3.57 -0.71
N SER A 207 6.49 3.47 -2.01
CA SER A 207 5.77 4.20 -3.05
C SER A 207 5.87 3.52 -4.41
N GLY A 208 4.94 3.86 -5.32
CA GLY A 208 5.02 3.47 -6.73
C GLY A 208 4.42 2.11 -7.04
N ILE A 209 4.85 1.53 -8.15
CA ILE A 209 4.22 0.34 -8.77
C ILE A 209 4.43 -0.95 -7.98
N VAL A 210 5.46 -1.02 -7.13
CA VAL A 210 5.73 -2.21 -6.28
C VAL A 210 4.60 -2.44 -5.28
N LEU A 211 4.13 -1.38 -4.61
CA LEU A 211 3.02 -1.48 -3.67
C LEU A 211 1.72 -1.92 -4.35
N ARG A 212 1.48 -1.44 -5.58
CA ARG A 212 0.32 -1.87 -6.39
C ARG A 212 0.38 -3.36 -6.67
N LYS A 213 1.55 -3.87 -7.09
CA LYS A 213 1.75 -5.31 -7.34
C LYS A 213 1.56 -6.14 -6.07
N MET A 214 2.12 -5.70 -4.94
CA MET A 214 1.90 -6.39 -3.66
C MET A 214 0.43 -6.42 -3.26
N GLY A 215 -0.24 -5.27 -3.33
CA GLY A 215 -1.65 -5.14 -2.97
C GLY A 215 -2.58 -5.91 -3.93
N GLU A 216 -2.29 -5.92 -5.23
CA GLU A 216 -2.99 -6.72 -6.25
C GLU A 216 -2.92 -8.22 -5.94
N ILE A 217 -1.75 -8.72 -5.52
CA ILE A 217 -1.56 -10.14 -5.16
C ILE A 217 -2.46 -10.51 -3.98
N VAL A 218 -2.47 -9.69 -2.93
CA VAL A 218 -3.27 -9.97 -1.72
C VAL A 218 -4.76 -9.77 -1.98
N GLU A 219 -5.14 -8.73 -2.71
CA GLU A 219 -6.54 -8.50 -3.09
C GLU A 219 -7.10 -9.62 -3.95
N LYS A 220 -6.31 -10.18 -4.87
CA LYS A 220 -6.75 -11.32 -5.68
C LYS A 220 -7.16 -12.52 -4.81
N ALA A 221 -6.41 -12.76 -3.73
CA ALA A 221 -6.75 -13.80 -2.76
C ALA A 221 -7.97 -13.39 -1.90
N CYS A 222 -7.96 -12.17 -1.35
CA CYS A 222 -8.90 -11.75 -0.30
C CYS A 222 -10.19 -11.09 -0.82
N GLY A 223 -10.28 -10.75 -2.10
CA GLY A 223 -11.28 -9.83 -2.64
C GLY A 223 -12.71 -10.26 -2.37
N ASN A 224 -13.01 -11.55 -2.55
CA ASN A 224 -14.33 -12.09 -2.29
C ASN A 224 -14.63 -12.16 -0.78
N LEU A 225 -13.67 -12.63 0.02
CA LEU A 225 -13.79 -12.69 1.48
C LEU A 225 -14.04 -11.32 2.11
N SER A 226 -13.45 -10.26 1.54
CA SER A 226 -13.61 -8.90 2.06
C SER A 226 -15.04 -8.40 2.00
N LYS A 227 -15.83 -8.82 1.02
CA LYS A 227 -17.21 -8.36 0.85
C LYS A 227 -18.12 -8.85 1.99
N THR A 228 -17.87 -10.05 2.48
CA THR A 228 -18.64 -10.65 3.58
C THR A 228 -18.07 -10.28 4.94
N ALA A 229 -16.74 -10.28 5.08
CA ALA A 229 -16.09 -10.06 6.37
C ALA A 229 -16.13 -8.59 6.84
N VAL A 230 -16.10 -7.61 5.91
CA VAL A 230 -15.95 -6.19 6.28
C VAL A 230 -17.06 -5.68 7.19
N PRO A 231 -18.36 -5.89 6.91
CA PRO A 231 -19.44 -5.43 7.79
C PRO A 231 -19.32 -5.98 9.22
N GLU A 232 -19.01 -7.28 9.36
CA GLU A 232 -18.83 -7.93 10.67
C GLU A 232 -17.61 -7.39 11.41
N ILE A 233 -16.50 -7.12 10.69
CA ILE A 233 -15.30 -6.52 11.27
C ILE A 233 -15.56 -5.10 11.77
N ILE A 234 -16.36 -4.31 11.05
CA ILE A 234 -16.77 -2.97 11.49
C ILE A 234 -17.61 -3.09 12.76
N ALA A 235 -18.58 -4.01 12.81
CA ALA A 235 -19.39 -4.25 14.01
C ALA A 235 -18.53 -4.64 15.22
N LEU A 236 -17.61 -5.59 15.06
CA LEU A 236 -16.65 -6.00 16.10
C LEU A 236 -15.74 -4.84 16.55
N LYS A 237 -15.25 -4.03 15.59
CA LYS A 237 -14.45 -2.84 15.91
C LYS A 237 -15.28 -1.84 16.70
N THR A 238 -16.52 -1.57 16.30
CA THR A 238 -17.40 -0.58 16.93
C THR A 238 -17.77 -1.00 18.34
N GLN A 239 -18.10 -2.28 18.55
CA GLN A 239 -18.37 -2.81 19.88
C GLN A 239 -17.19 -2.64 20.85
N ARG A 240 -15.96 -2.79 20.35
CA ARG A 240 -14.75 -2.80 21.19
C ARG A 240 -14.07 -1.44 21.35
N PHE A 241 -14.10 -0.61 20.31
CA PHE A 241 -13.33 0.64 20.24
C PHE A 241 -14.21 1.87 20.00
N GLY A 242 -15.53 1.70 19.85
CA GLY A 242 -16.47 2.77 19.54
C GLY A 242 -16.53 3.13 18.05
N LEU A 243 -17.40 4.10 17.74
CA LEU A 243 -17.63 4.61 16.38
C LEU A 243 -16.37 5.20 15.75
N HIS A 244 -16.32 5.27 14.43
CA HIS A 244 -15.22 5.95 13.75
C HIS A 244 -15.30 7.46 13.99
N PRO A 245 -14.17 8.18 14.17
CA PRO A 245 -14.18 9.63 14.41
C PRO A 245 -14.80 10.48 13.28
N SER A 246 -15.01 9.91 12.09
CA SER A 246 -15.72 10.59 11.01
C SER A 246 -17.24 10.57 11.16
N HIS A 247 -17.77 9.70 12.02
CA HIS A 247 -19.21 9.60 12.27
C HIS A 247 -19.62 10.73 13.22
N PRO A 248 -20.83 11.28 13.07
CA PRO A 248 -21.37 12.23 14.03
C PRO A 248 -21.53 11.55 15.39
N PRO A 249 -21.44 12.30 16.50
CA PRO A 249 -21.77 11.76 17.80
C PRO A 249 -23.21 11.23 17.80
N PRO A 250 -23.49 10.12 18.51
CA PRO A 250 -24.87 9.63 18.63
C PRO A 250 -25.73 10.74 19.23
N SER A 251 -26.95 10.89 18.69
CA SER A 251 -27.86 11.93 19.15
C SER A 251 -28.21 11.71 20.64
N PRO A 252 -28.43 12.78 21.44
CA PRO A 252 -28.72 12.66 22.87
C PRO A 252 -29.97 11.84 23.24
N GLN A 253 -30.75 11.38 22.26
CA GLN A 253 -32.03 10.69 22.47
C GLN A 253 -31.90 9.16 22.57
N GLU A 254 -30.73 8.57 22.30
CA GLU A 254 -30.52 7.12 22.38
C GLU A 254 -29.91 6.64 23.72
N THR A 255 -29.67 7.55 24.66
CA THR A 255 -29.31 7.20 26.04
C THR A 255 -30.51 7.43 26.96
N ARG A 256 -31.52 6.56 26.86
CA ARG A 256 -32.45 6.35 27.98
C ARG A 256 -32.47 4.84 28.30
N PRO A 257 -32.23 4.47 29.57
CA PRO A 257 -32.36 3.08 30.02
C PRO A 257 -33.80 2.58 29.92
#